data_AF-A0A9X0QJB9-F1
#
_entry.id   AF-A0A9X0QJB9-F1
#
_cell.length_a   1.000
_cell.length_b   1.000
_cell.length_c   1.000
_cell.angle_alpha   90.00
_cell.angle_beta   90.00
_cell.angle_gamma   90.00
#
_symmetry.space_group_name_H-M   'P 1'
#
loop_
_entity.id
_entity.type
_entity.pdbx_description
1 polymer ?
#
loop_
_entity_poly.entity_id
_entity_poly.type
_entity_poly.pdbx_seq_one_letter_code
_entity_poly.pdbx_strand_id
1 'polypeptide(L)'
;MKFEIRETVKNPDPEVVLRALEMCSREISDDVTRYDDRITVRGLGPSPRSKNKNDNTVFHANLENGETVILGEVTFQASALLGDTSQEDVVRSKLDELFEQIRAQIDLDALRVTTYAAARKSAAGTAVVDRSDEPDVDPLRASRRSEEKMTSSVVPETVVETMTAAPDLVWSAAALASEPQVENIPSNSQDEPERVIAAKKTFESEQTADAEQAIAPEQRAQPRFYGEPDLPEPDLAEEEPTWQARDAPYRLRIEDDLTSGWKRFALWTTMLLALVAAAGEGYFYWSHGEFYRPREFDWPHLDIAKSPAPVAAPAVGVAPNPVPKLDTRRATETVPAKPAPLPESTPASATSSAELKLWLQNWASSMRTRDANAQAAFYADTLDRYLNQRNVSREAVLRDREATNRMRKGLWTVKMEDIVIERQTDSEADVRLVKHFMDEQETSEILESFVPTRLTLRRLNGEWKITSEQDQPSLQVTPWKNKG
;
A
#
# COMPACT_ATOMS: atom_id res chain seq x y z
N MET A 1 -27.82 18.48 -0.63
CA MET A 1 -27.24 19.03 -1.87
C MET A 1 -26.86 17.87 -2.77
N LYS A 2 -26.99 18.02 -4.09
CA LYS A 2 -26.61 17.01 -5.08
C LYS A 2 -25.88 17.70 -6.23
N PHE A 3 -24.77 17.12 -6.68
CA PHE A 3 -24.12 17.50 -7.93
C PHE A 3 -23.51 16.26 -8.61
N GLU A 4 -23.15 16.43 -9.87
CA GLU A 4 -22.50 15.40 -10.69
C GLU A 4 -21.07 15.84 -11.02
N ILE A 5 -20.14 14.89 -11.03
CA ILE A 5 -18.76 15.08 -11.45
C ILE A 5 -18.42 14.09 -12.56
N ARG A 6 -17.62 14.54 -13.54
CA ARG A 6 -17.14 13.72 -14.64
C ARG A 6 -15.63 13.90 -14.73
N GLU A 7 -14.91 12.80 -14.66
CA GLU A 7 -13.45 12.77 -14.70
C GLU A 7 -12.97 11.74 -15.72
N THR A 8 -11.90 12.04 -16.46
CA THR A 8 -11.38 11.16 -17.51
C THR A 8 -9.96 10.73 -17.17
N VAL A 9 -9.74 9.42 -17.08
CA VAL A 9 -8.47 8.80 -16.74
C VAL A 9 -7.89 8.13 -17.98
N LYS A 10 -6.61 8.42 -18.27
CA LYS A 10 -5.84 7.86 -19.40
C LYS A 10 -5.46 6.40 -19.18
N ASN A 11 -6.44 5.55 -18.97
CA ASN A 11 -6.28 4.11 -18.85
C ASN A 11 -7.46 3.42 -19.56
N PRO A 12 -7.21 2.50 -20.51
CA PRO A 12 -8.27 1.81 -21.23
C PRO A 12 -8.97 0.72 -20.42
N ASP A 13 -8.43 0.34 -19.25
CA ASP A 13 -8.99 -0.73 -18.42
C ASP A 13 -9.78 -0.15 -17.22
N PRO A 14 -11.12 -0.17 -17.27
CA PRO A 14 -11.95 0.38 -16.20
C PRO A 14 -11.79 -0.40 -14.89
N GLU A 15 -11.39 -1.67 -14.93
CA GLU A 15 -11.18 -2.48 -13.72
C GLU A 15 -9.96 -2.02 -12.92
N VAL A 16 -8.89 -1.60 -13.61
CA VAL A 16 -7.71 -1.01 -12.98
C VAL A 16 -8.08 0.32 -12.32
N VAL A 17 -8.87 1.15 -13.01
CA VAL A 17 -9.35 2.43 -12.48
C VAL A 17 -10.26 2.24 -11.27
N LEU A 18 -11.21 1.29 -11.33
CA LEU A 18 -12.09 0.97 -10.21
C LEU A 18 -11.30 0.43 -9.00
N ARG A 19 -10.28 -0.40 -9.22
CA ARG A 19 -9.41 -0.86 -8.13
C ARG A 19 -8.64 0.30 -7.49
N ALA A 20 -8.06 1.19 -8.29
CA ALA A 20 -7.37 2.38 -7.78
C ALA A 20 -8.33 3.30 -7.01
N LEU A 21 -9.51 3.57 -7.57
CA LEU A 21 -10.57 4.35 -6.93
C LEU A 21 -11.02 3.72 -5.60
N GLU A 22 -11.20 2.40 -5.54
CA GLU A 22 -11.54 1.71 -4.30
C GLU A 22 -10.45 1.88 -3.23
N MET A 23 -9.17 1.71 -3.60
CA MET A 23 -8.05 1.86 -2.67
C MET A 23 -7.95 3.29 -2.14
N CYS A 24 -7.91 4.30 -3.00
CA CYS A 24 -7.78 5.70 -2.59
C CYS A 24 -9.02 6.19 -1.83
N SER A 25 -10.23 5.72 -2.19
CA SER A 25 -11.46 6.09 -1.46
C SER A 25 -11.46 5.61 -0.01
N ARG A 26 -10.72 4.53 0.31
CA ARG A 26 -10.60 4.02 1.68
C ARG A 26 -9.77 4.92 2.59
N GLU A 27 -8.95 5.80 2.02
CA GLU A 27 -8.19 6.78 2.80
C GLU A 27 -9.08 7.90 3.35
N ILE A 28 -10.09 8.30 2.56
CA ILE A 28 -11.02 9.37 2.92
C ILE A 28 -12.31 8.86 3.59
N SER A 29 -12.67 7.59 3.37
CA SER A 29 -13.89 6.98 3.91
C SER A 29 -13.67 5.55 4.40
N ASP A 30 -14.24 5.21 5.55
CA ASP A 30 -14.20 3.84 6.08
C ASP A 30 -15.27 2.93 5.46
N ASP A 31 -16.23 3.51 4.71
CA ASP A 31 -17.40 2.84 4.19
C ASP A 31 -17.44 2.96 2.66
N VAL A 32 -16.60 2.14 2.04
CA VAL A 32 -16.45 1.96 0.60
C VAL A 32 -16.96 0.59 0.22
N THR A 33 -17.97 0.55 -0.65
CA THR A 33 -18.58 -0.68 -1.16
C THR A 33 -18.51 -0.71 -2.67
N ARG A 34 -18.09 -1.85 -3.22
CA ARG A 34 -17.98 -2.08 -4.65
C ARG A 34 -19.03 -3.07 -5.12
N TYR A 35 -19.71 -2.75 -6.21
CA TYR A 35 -20.69 -3.58 -6.90
C TYR A 35 -20.38 -3.51 -8.40
N ASP A 36 -19.72 -4.53 -8.93
CA ASP A 36 -19.34 -4.61 -10.35
C ASP A 36 -18.59 -3.35 -10.84
N ASP A 37 -19.24 -2.56 -11.69
CA ASP A 37 -18.77 -1.31 -12.32
C ASP A 37 -19.00 -0.05 -11.45
N ARG A 38 -19.56 -0.23 -10.26
CA ARG A 38 -20.00 0.84 -9.37
C ARG A 38 -19.26 0.80 -8.03
N ILE A 39 -18.81 1.97 -7.58
CA ILE A 39 -18.26 2.17 -6.23
C ILE A 39 -19.13 3.17 -5.48
N THR A 40 -19.51 2.83 -4.26
CA THR A 40 -20.27 3.71 -3.36
C THR A 40 -19.41 4.07 -2.16
N VAL A 41 -19.17 5.37 -1.96
CA VAL A 41 -18.36 5.95 -0.89
C VAL A 41 -19.28 6.77 0.02
N ARG A 42 -19.39 6.36 1.29
CA ARG A 42 -20.20 7.09 2.29
C ARG A 42 -19.34 8.02 3.13
N GLY A 43 -19.91 9.04 3.74
CA GLY A 43 -19.15 9.96 4.61
C GLY A 43 -18.34 11.03 3.89
N LEU A 44 -18.40 11.09 2.56
CA LEU A 44 -17.74 12.13 1.78
C LEU A 44 -18.57 13.42 1.78
N GLY A 45 -18.46 14.14 2.89
CA GLY A 45 -19.16 15.39 3.14
C GLY A 45 -18.27 16.63 3.14
N PRO A 46 -18.88 17.82 3.24
CA PRO A 46 -18.16 19.07 3.33
C PRO A 46 -17.52 19.26 4.73
N SER A 47 -18.01 18.55 5.76
CA SER A 47 -17.44 18.63 7.11
C SER A 47 -16.00 18.08 7.14
N PRO A 48 -15.04 18.81 7.72
CA PRO A 48 -13.67 18.33 7.89
C PRO A 48 -13.51 17.35 9.07
N ARG A 49 -14.45 17.35 10.04
CA ARG A 49 -14.29 16.62 11.32
C ARG A 49 -15.23 15.43 11.48
N SER A 50 -16.29 15.34 10.67
CA SER A 50 -17.32 14.32 10.85
C SER A 50 -17.63 13.62 9.54
N LYS A 51 -17.35 12.31 9.48
CA LYS A 51 -17.86 11.41 8.42
C LYS A 51 -19.36 11.20 8.66
N ASN A 52 -20.20 11.87 7.88
CA ASN A 52 -21.65 11.73 7.99
C ASN A 52 -22.13 10.56 7.12
N LYS A 53 -22.72 9.53 7.74
CA LYS A 53 -23.17 8.30 7.04
C LYS A 53 -24.25 8.54 5.98
N ASN A 54 -24.90 9.71 6.01
CA ASN A 54 -25.91 10.13 5.04
C ASN A 54 -25.30 10.78 3.80
N ASP A 55 -24.03 11.20 3.86
CA ASP A 55 -23.31 11.69 2.69
C ASP A 55 -22.88 10.48 1.87
N ASN A 56 -23.18 10.51 0.58
CA ASN A 56 -23.06 9.38 -0.31
C ASN A 56 -22.59 9.84 -1.69
N THR A 57 -21.51 9.23 -2.17
CA THR A 57 -20.99 9.43 -3.51
C THR A 57 -20.98 8.10 -4.25
N VAL A 58 -21.59 8.07 -5.43
CA VAL A 58 -21.66 6.89 -6.28
C VAL A 58 -20.85 7.13 -7.54
N PHE A 59 -19.82 6.34 -7.77
CA PHE A 59 -19.00 6.38 -8.96
C PHE A 59 -19.35 5.24 -9.91
N HIS A 60 -19.41 5.55 -11.20
CA HIS A 60 -19.51 4.61 -12.31
C HIS A 60 -18.30 4.81 -13.23
N ALA A 61 -17.61 3.73 -13.60
CA ALA A 61 -16.49 3.81 -14.55
C ALA A 61 -16.90 3.17 -15.89
N ASN A 62 -16.83 3.95 -16.97
CA ASN A 62 -17.17 3.51 -18.32
C ASN A 62 -15.99 3.72 -19.27
N LEU A 63 -15.84 2.85 -20.27
CA LEU A 63 -14.87 3.04 -21.34
C LEU A 63 -15.45 3.94 -22.44
N GLU A 64 -14.86 5.10 -22.67
CA GLU A 64 -15.26 6.05 -23.71
C GLU A 64 -14.02 6.48 -24.50
N ASN A 65 -14.02 6.30 -25.82
CA ASN A 65 -12.89 6.67 -26.71
C ASN A 65 -11.53 6.06 -26.33
N GLY A 66 -11.53 4.88 -25.70
CA GLY A 66 -10.29 4.23 -25.24
C GLY A 66 -9.73 4.78 -23.93
N GLU A 67 -10.44 5.69 -23.27
CA GLU A 67 -10.13 6.20 -21.95
C GLU A 67 -11.25 5.83 -20.96
N THR A 68 -10.92 5.68 -19.69
CA THR A 68 -11.94 5.39 -18.67
C THR A 68 -12.51 6.71 -18.15
N VAL A 69 -13.81 6.90 -18.31
CA VAL A 69 -14.57 8.04 -17.79
C VAL A 69 -15.27 7.63 -16.50
N ILE A 70 -14.98 8.34 -15.43
CA ILE A 70 -15.60 8.20 -14.12
C ILE A 70 -16.74 9.23 -14.01
N LEU A 71 -17.96 8.76 -13.79
CA LEU A 71 -19.13 9.57 -13.49
C LEU A 71 -19.47 9.42 -12.01
N GLY A 72 -19.42 10.52 -11.26
CA GLY A 72 -19.74 10.56 -9.84
C GLY A 72 -21.04 11.30 -9.56
N GLU A 73 -22.00 10.63 -8.93
CA GLU A 73 -23.17 11.27 -8.34
C GLU A 73 -22.93 11.54 -6.85
N VAL A 74 -22.84 12.80 -6.46
CA VAL A 74 -22.50 13.23 -5.10
C VAL A 74 -23.74 13.75 -4.41
N THR A 75 -24.09 13.19 -3.25
CA THR A 75 -25.20 13.67 -2.40
C THR A 75 -24.69 13.87 -0.98
N PHE A 76 -24.82 15.09 -0.44
CA PHE A 76 -24.37 15.41 0.91
C PHE A 76 -25.32 16.36 1.65
N GLN A 77 -25.28 16.29 2.97
CA GLN A 77 -26.03 17.18 3.86
C GLN A 77 -25.23 18.47 4.11
N ALA A 78 -25.96 19.59 4.18
CA ALA A 78 -25.34 20.89 4.47
C ALA A 78 -24.73 20.88 5.87
N SER A 79 -23.47 21.30 5.99
CA SER A 79 -22.77 21.51 7.26
C SER A 79 -22.85 22.98 7.66
N ALA A 80 -23.24 23.26 8.89
CA ALA A 80 -23.23 24.63 9.44
C ALA A 80 -21.83 25.15 9.80
N LEU A 81 -20.80 24.29 9.74
CA LEU A 81 -19.47 24.57 10.27
C LEU A 81 -18.53 25.31 9.29
N LEU A 82 -18.96 25.54 8.05
CA LEU A 82 -18.09 26.04 6.98
C LEU A 82 -18.14 27.55 6.74
N GLY A 83 -18.90 28.29 7.56
CA GLY A 83 -19.05 29.74 7.40
C GLY A 83 -19.53 30.11 5.99
N ASP A 84 -18.83 31.03 5.35
CA ASP A 84 -19.15 31.54 4.01
C ASP A 84 -18.54 30.70 2.87
N THR A 85 -17.78 29.64 3.17
CA THR A 85 -17.18 28.78 2.13
C THR A 85 -18.25 27.91 1.47
N SER A 86 -18.27 27.90 0.14
CA SER A 86 -19.12 27.00 -0.66
C SER A 86 -18.83 25.54 -0.29
N GLN A 87 -19.85 24.86 0.23
CA GLN A 87 -19.73 23.48 0.65
C GLN A 87 -19.53 22.53 -0.52
N GLU A 88 -20.09 22.88 -1.68
CA GLU A 88 -19.87 22.16 -2.92
C GLU A 88 -18.40 22.22 -3.33
N ASP A 89 -17.78 23.40 -3.24
CA ASP A 89 -16.36 23.58 -3.61
C ASP A 89 -15.45 22.77 -2.66
N VAL A 90 -15.79 22.68 -1.38
CA VAL A 90 -15.06 21.83 -0.42
C VAL A 90 -15.16 20.35 -0.80
N VAL A 91 -16.34 19.87 -1.19
CA VAL A 91 -16.50 18.46 -1.60
C VAL A 91 -15.82 18.20 -2.95
N ARG A 92 -15.90 19.14 -3.90
CA ARG A 92 -15.18 19.06 -5.18
C ARG A 92 -13.68 19.00 -4.97
N SER A 93 -13.12 19.88 -4.14
CA SER A 93 -11.68 19.86 -3.82
C SER A 93 -11.21 18.51 -3.24
N LYS A 94 -12.01 17.86 -2.39
CA LYS A 94 -11.70 16.51 -1.88
C LYS A 94 -11.76 15.45 -2.98
N LEU A 95 -12.69 15.59 -3.92
CA LEU A 95 -12.80 14.69 -5.07
C LEU A 95 -11.65 14.88 -6.05
N ASP A 96 -11.21 16.11 -6.28
CA ASP A 96 -10.05 16.42 -7.12
C ASP A 96 -8.78 15.79 -6.54
N GLU A 97 -8.54 15.92 -5.22
CA GLU A 97 -7.43 15.26 -4.53
C GLU A 97 -7.50 13.73 -4.65
N LEU A 98 -8.69 13.14 -4.47
CA LEU A 98 -8.92 11.71 -4.70
C LEU A 98 -8.57 11.30 -6.15
N PHE A 99 -8.97 12.08 -7.15
CA PHE A 99 -8.67 11.78 -8.55
C PHE A 99 -7.18 11.93 -8.87
N GLU A 100 -6.46 12.88 -8.26
CA GLU A 100 -5.01 12.96 -8.36
C GLU A 100 -4.32 11.73 -7.77
N GLN A 101 -4.76 11.27 -6.58
CA GLN A 101 -4.25 10.04 -5.96
C GLN A 101 -4.48 8.81 -6.85
N ILE A 102 -5.66 8.70 -7.49
CA ILE A 102 -5.98 7.61 -8.42
C ILE A 102 -5.04 7.61 -9.63
N ARG A 103 -4.80 8.77 -10.25
CA ARG A 103 -3.87 8.87 -11.38
C ARG A 103 -2.46 8.46 -10.96
N ALA A 104 -1.98 8.96 -9.82
CA ALA A 104 -0.67 8.59 -9.28
C ALA A 104 -0.55 7.09 -9.01
N GLN A 105 -1.60 6.46 -8.46
CA GLN A 105 -1.62 5.03 -8.18
C GLN A 105 -1.59 4.19 -9.48
N ILE A 106 -2.35 4.61 -10.51
CA ILE A 106 -2.36 3.94 -11.81
C ILE A 106 -0.99 4.04 -12.50
N ASP A 107 -0.35 5.22 -12.45
CA ASP A 107 0.99 5.43 -13.02
C ASP A 107 2.04 4.55 -12.33
N LEU A 108 1.98 4.45 -11.00
CA LEU A 108 2.86 3.57 -10.22
C LEU A 108 2.67 2.10 -10.58
N ASP A 109 1.44 1.64 -10.73
CA ASP A 109 1.17 0.25 -11.09
C ASP A 109 1.58 -0.05 -12.55
N ALA A 110 1.42 0.90 -13.47
CA ALA A 110 1.94 0.79 -14.83
C ALA A 110 3.48 0.66 -14.83
N LEU A 111 4.18 1.49 -14.05
CA LEU A 111 5.64 1.42 -13.89
C LEU A 111 6.11 0.10 -13.27
N ARG A 112 5.35 -0.45 -12.32
CA ARG A 112 5.66 -1.78 -11.75
C ARG A 112 5.56 -2.86 -12.81
N VAL A 113 4.48 -2.89 -13.58
CA VAL A 113 4.28 -3.89 -14.65
C VAL A 113 5.39 -3.81 -15.70
N THR A 114 5.75 -2.60 -16.15
CA THR A 114 6.85 -2.43 -17.13
C THR A 114 8.20 -2.85 -16.56
N THR A 115 8.50 -2.51 -15.31
CA THR A 115 9.74 -2.91 -14.63
C THR A 115 9.83 -4.44 -14.47
N TYR A 116 8.73 -5.10 -14.07
CA TYR A 116 8.69 -6.55 -13.96
C TYR A 116 8.83 -7.25 -15.32
N ALA A 117 8.20 -6.70 -16.36
CA ALA A 117 8.34 -7.23 -17.72
C ALA A 117 9.79 -7.10 -18.23
N ALA A 118 10.43 -5.95 -17.99
CA ALA A 118 11.83 -5.71 -18.33
C ALA A 118 12.76 -6.68 -17.58
N ALA A 119 12.61 -6.81 -16.26
CA ALA A 119 13.40 -7.73 -15.45
C ALA A 119 13.25 -9.18 -15.92
N ARG A 120 12.02 -9.61 -16.25
CA ARG A 120 11.76 -10.95 -16.79
C ARG A 120 12.41 -11.17 -18.15
N LYS A 121 12.38 -10.17 -19.04
CA LYS A 121 13.03 -10.24 -20.35
C LYS A 121 14.55 -10.34 -20.22
N SER A 122 15.15 -9.58 -19.30
CA SER A 122 16.59 -9.66 -19.01
C SER A 122 16.98 -11.03 -18.44
N ALA A 123 16.20 -11.59 -17.52
CA ALA A 123 16.48 -12.91 -16.96
C ALA A 123 16.36 -14.06 -17.98
N ALA A 124 15.44 -13.96 -18.94
CA ALA A 124 15.29 -14.96 -19.99
C ALA A 124 16.43 -14.92 -21.03
N GLY A 125 17.08 -13.76 -21.22
CA GLY A 125 18.17 -13.59 -22.19
C GLY A 125 19.51 -14.19 -21.76
N THR A 126 19.72 -14.44 -20.46
CA THR A 126 21.01 -14.93 -19.93
C THR A 126 21.12 -16.46 -19.90
N ALA A 127 20.03 -17.19 -20.20
CA ALA A 127 20.00 -18.66 -20.10
C ALA A 127 20.36 -19.39 -21.42
N VAL A 128 20.76 -18.68 -22.48
CA VAL A 128 21.16 -19.26 -23.77
C VAL A 128 22.56 -18.79 -24.14
N VAL A 129 23.53 -19.06 -23.27
CA VAL A 129 24.95 -19.04 -23.65
C VAL A 129 25.58 -20.34 -23.16
N ASP A 130 26.04 -21.09 -24.16
CA ASP A 130 27.06 -22.14 -24.09
C ASP A 130 26.62 -23.58 -23.80
N ARG A 131 26.18 -24.26 -24.86
CA ARG A 131 26.29 -25.72 -24.99
C ARG A 131 26.56 -26.10 -26.44
N SER A 132 27.63 -25.52 -27.00
CA SER A 132 28.14 -25.86 -28.33
C SER A 132 29.62 -26.20 -28.25
N ASP A 133 29.94 -27.25 -27.51
CA ASP A 133 31.20 -28.00 -27.60
C ASP A 133 30.92 -29.43 -27.11
N GLU A 134 30.19 -30.20 -27.92
CA GLU A 134 30.14 -31.66 -27.79
C GLU A 134 30.92 -32.24 -28.98
N PRO A 135 32.04 -32.96 -28.75
CA PRO A 135 32.89 -33.46 -29.81
C PRO A 135 32.22 -34.61 -30.57
N ASP A 136 32.34 -34.51 -31.89
CA ASP A 136 32.04 -35.47 -32.94
C ASP A 136 32.40 -36.92 -32.55
N VAL A 137 31.39 -37.73 -32.22
CA VAL A 137 31.53 -39.20 -32.11
C VAL A 137 30.64 -39.86 -33.16
N ASP A 138 31.34 -40.34 -34.17
CA ASP A 138 30.94 -41.11 -35.34
C ASP A 138 30.08 -42.36 -35.02
N PRO A 139 28.81 -42.46 -35.46
CA PRO A 139 28.04 -43.69 -35.42
C PRO A 139 27.96 -44.30 -36.82
N LEU A 140 29.00 -45.04 -37.19
CA LEU A 140 28.84 -46.13 -38.14
C LEU A 140 27.86 -47.17 -37.57
N ARG A 141 26.87 -47.54 -38.41
CA ARG A 141 26.44 -48.93 -38.70
C ARG A 141 24.96 -49.24 -38.39
N ALA A 142 24.19 -49.10 -39.46
CA ALA A 142 23.25 -50.08 -40.02
C ALA A 142 22.03 -50.54 -39.20
N SER A 143 20.85 -50.36 -39.81
CA SER A 143 20.00 -51.47 -40.32
C SER A 143 18.54 -50.98 -40.38
N ARG A 144 18.04 -50.60 -41.56
CA ARG A 144 17.20 -51.45 -42.44
C ARG A 144 15.78 -51.66 -41.88
N ARG A 145 14.76 -51.08 -42.52
CA ARG A 145 13.75 -51.75 -43.39
C ARG A 145 12.36 -51.08 -43.35
N SER A 146 11.81 -50.87 -44.55
CA SER A 146 10.39 -50.85 -44.98
C SER A 146 9.49 -49.71 -44.46
N GLU A 147 9.02 -48.78 -45.29
CA GLU A 147 8.12 -48.85 -46.46
C GLU A 147 6.68 -48.46 -46.11
N GLU A 148 6.06 -47.79 -47.09
CA GLU A 148 4.66 -47.39 -47.22
C GLU A 148 4.21 -46.12 -46.46
N LYS A 149 3.43 -45.17 -47.00
CA LYS A 149 2.83 -44.91 -48.33
C LYS A 149 1.96 -43.64 -48.23
N MET A 150 1.79 -42.97 -49.37
CA MET A 150 0.70 -42.01 -49.71
C MET A 150 0.76 -40.54 -49.23
N THR A 151 1.35 -39.72 -50.11
CA THR A 151 0.72 -38.60 -50.87
C THR A 151 -0.28 -37.66 -50.18
N SER A 152 0.01 -36.35 -50.21
CA SER A 152 -0.73 -35.31 -50.98
C SER A 152 -0.19 -33.94 -50.55
N SER A 153 0.65 -33.29 -51.37
CA SER A 153 0.27 -32.20 -52.29
C SER A 153 -0.31 -30.96 -51.60
N VAL A 154 0.46 -29.87 -51.58
CA VAL A 154 0.15 -28.54 -52.17
C VAL A 154 1.21 -27.52 -51.71
N VAL A 155 1.90 -26.94 -52.70
CA VAL A 155 2.79 -25.74 -52.72
C VAL A 155 1.88 -24.58 -53.21
N PRO A 156 2.12 -23.25 -53.04
CA PRO A 156 3.41 -22.54 -52.93
C PRO A 156 3.36 -21.37 -51.89
N GLU A 157 4.25 -20.38 -51.73
CA GLU A 157 5.35 -19.79 -52.51
C GLU A 157 6.15 -18.83 -51.60
N THR A 158 7.48 -18.80 -51.80
CA THR A 158 8.42 -17.65 -51.76
C THR A 158 8.28 -16.49 -50.75
N VAL A 159 9.32 -16.33 -49.91
CA VAL A 159 9.93 -15.00 -49.64
C VAL A 159 11.45 -15.14 -49.63
N VAL A 160 12.10 -14.27 -50.41
CA VAL A 160 13.54 -14.15 -50.64
C VAL A 160 14.16 -13.24 -49.57
N GLU A 161 15.18 -13.77 -48.90
CA GLU A 161 16.52 -13.21 -48.66
C GLU A 161 16.73 -11.67 -48.70
N THR A 162 17.29 -11.10 -47.63
CA THR A 162 18.48 -10.20 -47.60
C THR A 162 18.67 -9.69 -46.16
N MET A 163 19.69 -10.16 -45.43
CA MET A 163 21.05 -9.60 -45.30
C MET A 163 21.17 -8.30 -44.47
N THR A 164 21.84 -8.46 -43.31
CA THR A 164 22.98 -7.65 -42.83
C THR A 164 22.71 -6.26 -42.25
N ALA A 165 22.95 -6.09 -40.94
CA ALA A 165 24.01 -5.25 -40.37
C ALA A 165 23.79 -5.00 -38.86
N ALA A 166 24.77 -5.40 -38.05
CA ALA A 166 24.91 -4.97 -36.67
C ALA A 166 25.43 -3.52 -36.62
N PRO A 167 25.18 -2.79 -35.51
CA PRO A 167 26.19 -1.84 -35.05
C PRO A 167 26.61 -2.07 -33.59
N ASP A 168 27.92 -1.89 -33.43
CA ASP A 168 28.73 -2.03 -32.23
C ASP A 168 28.32 -1.10 -31.08
N LEU A 169 28.45 -1.68 -29.88
CA LEU A 169 28.56 -1.02 -28.59
C LEU A 169 29.98 -0.45 -28.41
N VAL A 170 30.11 0.88 -28.40
CA VAL A 170 31.26 1.56 -27.77
C VAL A 170 30.74 2.82 -27.09
N TRP A 171 30.58 2.79 -25.77
CA TRP A 171 30.47 3.99 -24.94
C TRP A 171 31.75 4.17 -24.15
N SER A 172 32.58 5.10 -24.63
CA SER A 172 33.82 5.54 -24.01
C SER A 172 33.52 6.46 -22.83
N ALA A 173 34.11 6.13 -21.68
CA ALA A 173 34.22 7.01 -20.53
C ALA A 173 35.49 7.86 -20.62
N ALA A 174 35.36 9.19 -20.61
CA ALA A 174 36.39 10.18 -20.26
C ALA A 174 35.67 11.52 -20.04
N ALA A 175 35.53 12.03 -18.81
CA ALA A 175 36.50 12.84 -18.06
C ALA A 175 36.80 14.20 -18.71
N LEU A 176 36.41 15.29 -18.03
CA LEU A 176 36.96 16.66 -17.96
C LEU A 176 35.91 17.50 -17.19
N ALA A 177 36.06 17.90 -15.92
CA ALA A 177 37.05 18.80 -15.31
C ALA A 177 37.11 20.18 -15.98
N SER A 178 36.27 21.11 -15.50
CA SER A 178 36.44 22.56 -15.70
C SER A 178 35.96 23.32 -14.46
N GLU A 179 36.94 23.85 -13.71
CA GLU A 179 36.79 24.86 -12.65
C GLU A 179 36.41 26.22 -13.25
N PRO A 180 35.72 27.11 -12.50
CA PRO A 180 35.17 28.35 -13.03
C PRO A 180 36.19 29.49 -13.01
N GLN A 181 36.24 30.28 -14.08
CA GLN A 181 36.91 31.57 -14.08
C GLN A 181 36.05 32.65 -13.44
N VAL A 182 36.69 33.35 -12.51
CA VAL A 182 36.29 34.60 -11.86
C VAL A 182 36.37 35.72 -12.89
N GLU A 183 35.27 36.41 -13.15
CA GLU A 183 35.28 37.71 -13.81
C GLU A 183 34.55 38.74 -12.92
N ASN A 184 35.29 39.82 -12.64
CA ASN A 184 34.93 40.92 -11.77
C ASN A 184 34.13 42.00 -12.53
N ILE A 185 33.55 42.93 -11.73
CA ILE A 185 33.20 44.34 -12.04
C ILE A 185 31.77 44.58 -12.59
N PRO A 186 31.02 45.66 -12.26
CA PRO A 186 30.96 46.47 -11.02
C PRO A 186 29.54 46.69 -10.46
N SER A 187 29.52 47.14 -9.21
CA SER A 187 28.46 47.89 -8.54
C SER A 187 27.99 49.11 -9.35
N ASN A 188 26.68 49.25 -9.56
CA ASN A 188 26.07 50.57 -9.84
C ASN A 188 24.73 50.72 -9.12
N SER A 189 24.71 51.72 -8.25
CA SER A 189 23.59 52.29 -7.50
C SER A 189 22.76 53.22 -8.38
N GLN A 190 21.43 53.23 -8.20
CA GLN A 190 20.41 54.25 -8.53
C GLN A 190 19.09 53.48 -8.78
N ASP A 191 17.88 53.88 -8.39
CA ASP A 191 17.33 55.01 -7.67
C ASP A 191 15.95 54.53 -7.17
N GLU A 192 15.59 54.86 -5.93
CA GLU A 192 14.18 54.85 -5.49
C GLU A 192 13.39 55.93 -6.25
N PRO A 193 12.08 55.73 -6.41
CA PRO A 193 11.22 56.72 -5.78
C PRO A 193 10.01 56.16 -5.03
N GLU A 194 9.86 56.72 -3.85
CA GLU A 194 8.63 56.90 -3.07
C GLU A 194 7.35 57.00 -3.91
N ARG A 195 6.33 56.22 -3.54
CA ARG A 195 4.93 56.64 -3.71
C ARG A 195 4.10 56.36 -2.46
N VAL A 196 3.94 57.45 -1.72
CA VAL A 196 2.87 57.77 -0.77
C VAL A 196 1.50 57.62 -1.46
N ILE A 197 0.62 56.77 -0.93
CA ILE A 197 -0.82 57.03 -0.96
C ILE A 197 -1.45 56.64 0.37
N ALA A 198 -1.93 57.67 1.05
CA ALA A 198 -2.77 57.63 2.23
C ALA A 198 -4.20 57.15 1.89
N ALA A 199 -4.79 56.34 2.76
CA ALA A 199 -6.24 56.23 2.87
C ALA A 199 -6.66 56.06 4.32
N LYS A 200 -7.01 57.20 4.93
CA LYS A 200 -7.89 57.33 6.09
C LYS A 200 -9.15 56.49 5.90
N LYS A 201 -9.50 55.68 6.88
CA LYS A 201 -10.92 55.57 7.28
C LYS A 201 -11.04 55.28 8.77
N THR A 202 -11.24 56.38 9.48
CA THR A 202 -11.84 56.51 10.80
C THR A 202 -13.21 55.84 10.82
N PHE A 203 -13.46 54.98 11.81
CA PHE A 203 -14.78 54.80 12.38
C PHE A 203 -14.62 54.47 13.87
N GLU A 204 -14.72 55.52 14.68
CA GLU A 204 -15.02 55.43 16.11
C GLU A 204 -16.54 55.42 16.29
N SER A 205 -17.01 54.55 17.17
CA SER A 205 -18.03 54.81 18.18
C SER A 205 -17.98 53.60 19.13
N GLU A 206 -17.44 53.72 20.34
CA GLU A 206 -18.17 54.14 21.56
C GLU A 206 -19.48 53.37 21.73
N GLN A 207 -19.87 52.77 22.87
CA GLN A 207 -19.42 52.76 24.27
C GLN A 207 -20.46 51.84 24.96
N THR A 208 -20.15 50.95 25.90
CA THR A 208 -20.43 51.08 27.35
C THR A 208 -20.28 49.67 27.97
N ALA A 209 -19.44 49.50 29.00
CA ALA A 209 -19.77 49.32 30.43
C ALA A 209 -20.50 47.99 30.73
N ASP A 210 -20.31 47.26 31.82
CA ASP A 210 -19.44 47.23 33.00
C ASP A 210 -19.82 45.88 33.65
N ALA A 211 -18.87 45.11 34.18
CA ALA A 211 -19.10 44.15 35.28
C ALA A 211 -17.80 43.47 35.69
N GLU A 212 -17.09 44.18 36.55
CA GLU A 212 -16.25 43.70 37.62
C GLU A 212 -16.84 42.48 38.36
N GLN A 213 -16.10 41.37 38.44
CA GLN A 213 -16.07 40.56 39.67
C GLN A 213 -14.77 39.78 39.80
N ALA A 214 -13.95 40.27 40.71
CA ALA A 214 -12.79 39.61 41.29
C ALA A 214 -13.24 38.49 42.23
N ILE A 215 -12.70 37.28 42.07
CA ILE A 215 -12.62 36.28 43.15
C ILE A 215 -11.23 35.63 43.11
N ALA A 216 -10.62 35.61 44.29
CA ALA A 216 -9.24 35.28 44.62
C ALA A 216 -8.84 33.80 44.35
N PRO A 217 -7.52 33.51 44.25
CA PRO A 217 -7.01 32.15 44.13
C PRO A 217 -6.94 31.45 45.50
N GLU A 218 -7.68 30.35 45.64
CA GLU A 218 -7.60 29.46 46.80
C GLU A 218 -6.37 28.54 46.68
N GLN A 219 -5.33 28.87 47.44
CA GLN A 219 -4.19 28.00 47.71
C GLN A 219 -4.67 26.74 48.44
N ARG A 220 -4.59 25.58 47.79
CA ARG A 220 -4.76 24.29 48.46
C ARG A 220 -3.41 23.63 48.70
N ALA A 221 -3.17 23.39 49.97
CA ALA A 221 -1.95 22.89 50.57
C ALA A 221 -1.52 21.51 50.04
N GLN A 222 -0.21 21.36 49.85
CA GLN A 222 0.45 20.05 49.78
C GLN A 222 0.53 19.42 51.18
N PRO A 223 0.24 18.13 51.34
CA PRO A 223 0.70 17.38 52.50
C PRO A 223 2.14 16.90 52.27
N ARG A 224 3.06 17.41 53.11
CA ARG A 224 4.33 16.74 53.44
C ARG A 224 4.00 15.37 54.04
N PHE A 225 4.52 14.30 53.46
CA PHE A 225 4.67 13.03 54.16
C PHE A 225 6.15 12.74 54.36
N TYR A 226 6.51 12.62 55.63
CA TYR A 226 7.78 12.11 56.15
C TYR A 226 7.85 10.60 55.95
N GLY A 227 9.07 10.07 55.87
CA GLY A 227 9.38 8.77 56.47
C GLY A 227 9.88 7.69 55.53
N GLU A 228 11.14 7.86 55.10
CA GLU A 228 12.05 6.79 54.73
C GLU A 228 12.29 5.85 55.92
N PRO A 229 12.13 4.53 55.77
CA PRO A 229 12.70 3.56 56.69
C PRO A 229 13.89 2.85 56.06
N ASP A 230 15.05 3.04 56.68
CA ASP A 230 16.27 2.25 56.51
C ASP A 230 15.98 0.75 56.50
N LEU A 231 16.43 0.06 55.44
CA LEU A 231 16.55 -1.40 55.41
C LEU A 231 18.02 -1.77 55.14
N PRO A 232 18.60 -2.67 55.96
CA PRO A 232 20.02 -3.00 55.90
C PRO A 232 20.36 -3.88 54.70
N GLU A 233 21.45 -3.50 54.02
CA GLU A 233 22.18 -4.31 53.05
C GLU A 233 22.62 -5.65 53.65
N PRO A 234 22.46 -6.77 52.93
CA PRO A 234 23.25 -7.95 53.16
C PRO A 234 24.51 -7.94 52.30
N ASP A 235 25.66 -7.96 52.98
CA ASP A 235 26.98 -8.37 52.49
C ASP A 235 26.88 -9.62 51.60
N LEU A 236 27.35 -9.55 50.35
CA LEU A 236 27.97 -10.70 49.70
C LEU A 236 29.19 -10.27 48.88
N ALA A 237 30.27 -10.94 49.25
CA ALA A 237 31.64 -10.77 48.85
C ALA A 237 31.90 -11.16 47.39
N GLU A 238 32.92 -10.48 46.84
CA GLU A 238 34.02 -11.03 46.02
C GLU A 238 33.67 -11.86 44.78
N GLU A 239 34.00 -11.31 43.61
CA GLU A 239 35.08 -11.86 42.75
C GLU A 239 35.32 -10.93 41.55
N GLU A 240 36.46 -10.23 41.55
CA GLU A 240 37.11 -9.80 40.31
C GLU A 240 37.68 -11.04 39.60
N PRO A 241 37.80 -11.02 38.25
CA PRO A 241 39.14 -10.78 37.75
C PRO A 241 39.20 -9.87 36.51
N THR A 242 40.01 -8.82 36.68
CA THR A 242 40.97 -8.27 35.73
C THR A 242 41.16 -8.98 34.37
N TRP A 243 40.92 -8.25 33.28
CA TRP A 243 41.77 -8.30 32.07
C TRP A 243 42.07 -6.90 31.55
N GLN A 244 43.30 -6.49 31.89
CA GLN A 244 44.26 -5.62 31.22
C GLN A 244 43.84 -4.73 30.03
N ALA A 245 44.02 -3.45 30.31
CA ALA A 245 44.35 -2.33 29.42
C ALA A 245 45.10 -2.68 28.13
N ARG A 246 44.53 -2.21 27.01
CA ARG A 246 45.29 -1.76 25.83
C ARG A 246 44.92 -0.31 25.57
N ASP A 247 45.84 0.58 25.93
CA ASP A 247 45.82 1.97 25.52
C ASP A 247 46.07 2.09 24.02
N ALA A 248 45.15 2.76 23.32
CA ALA A 248 45.42 3.38 22.03
C ALA A 248 44.75 4.77 22.04
N PRO A 249 45.45 5.84 21.62
CA PRO A 249 44.99 7.20 21.82
C PRO A 249 43.84 7.54 20.86
N TYR A 250 42.73 8.01 21.43
CA TYR A 250 41.65 8.66 20.69
C TYR A 250 42.21 9.93 20.03
N ARG A 251 42.48 9.84 18.73
CA ARG A 251 42.68 11.00 17.86
C ARG A 251 41.28 11.52 17.50
N LEU A 252 40.83 12.57 18.18
CA LEU A 252 39.65 13.34 17.78
C LEU A 252 39.84 13.80 16.33
N ARG A 253 39.10 13.18 15.42
CA ARG A 253 38.88 13.66 14.05
C ARG A 253 37.54 14.39 14.07
N ILE A 254 37.58 15.65 14.48
CA ILE A 254 36.48 16.60 14.27
C ILE A 254 36.77 17.21 12.90
N GLU A 255 36.24 16.63 11.84
CA GLU A 255 36.16 17.22 10.49
C GLU A 255 35.39 16.21 9.64
N ASP A 256 34.09 16.49 9.39
CA ASP A 256 33.40 16.31 8.08
C ASP A 256 31.86 16.34 8.14
N ASP A 257 31.22 16.49 9.30
CA ASP A 257 29.73 16.52 9.36
C ASP A 257 29.06 17.86 8.99
N LEU A 258 29.83 18.93 8.77
CA LEU A 258 29.29 20.20 8.25
C LEU A 258 29.00 20.17 6.73
N THR A 259 29.42 19.12 6.02
CA THR A 259 29.34 19.07 4.54
C THR A 259 28.03 18.50 4.01
N SER A 260 27.29 17.74 4.82
CA SER A 260 26.03 17.09 4.43
C SER A 260 24.88 18.10 4.26
N GLY A 261 24.71 19.01 5.22
CA GLY A 261 23.66 20.03 5.17
C GLY A 261 23.84 21.05 4.05
N TRP A 262 25.09 21.45 3.80
CA TRP A 262 25.39 22.46 2.78
C TRP A 262 25.20 21.93 1.36
N LYS A 263 25.50 20.66 1.09
CA LYS A 263 25.20 20.02 -0.21
C LYS A 263 23.70 19.96 -0.48
N ARG A 264 22.88 19.67 0.55
CA ARG A 264 21.41 19.69 0.42
C ARG A 264 20.89 21.09 0.17
N PHE A 265 21.42 22.09 0.88
CA PHE A 265 21.05 23.49 0.66
C PHE A 265 21.40 23.94 -0.77
N ALA A 266 22.62 23.67 -1.23
CA ALA A 266 23.08 24.00 -2.58
C ALA A 266 22.16 23.40 -3.66
N LEU A 267 21.81 22.11 -3.51
CA LEU A 267 20.92 21.39 -4.43
C LEU A 267 19.52 22.04 -4.47
N TRP A 268 18.96 22.40 -3.31
CA TRP A 268 17.67 23.07 -3.21
C TRP A 268 17.69 24.45 -3.88
N THR A 269 18.72 25.26 -3.65
CA THR A 269 18.86 26.56 -4.31
C THR A 269 18.97 26.44 -5.83
N THR A 270 19.69 25.43 -6.34
CA THR A 270 19.79 25.21 -7.79
C THR A 270 18.45 24.81 -8.42
N MET A 271 17.64 23.97 -7.75
CA MET A 271 16.30 23.63 -8.24
C MET A 271 15.38 24.84 -8.24
N LEU A 272 15.42 25.67 -7.19
CA LEU A 272 14.60 26.88 -7.10
C LEU A 272 14.94 27.87 -8.23
N LEU A 273 16.22 28.08 -8.50
CA LEU A 273 16.67 28.95 -9.60
C LEU A 273 16.21 28.44 -10.96
N ALA A 274 16.27 27.13 -11.21
CA ALA A 274 15.79 26.54 -12.46
C ALA A 274 14.27 26.72 -12.65
N LEU A 275 13.49 26.58 -11.56
CA LEU A 275 12.03 26.80 -11.57
C LEU A 275 11.68 28.26 -11.86
N VAL A 276 12.40 29.21 -11.24
CA VAL A 276 12.21 30.65 -11.49
C VAL A 276 12.58 31.01 -12.92
N ALA A 277 13.66 30.43 -13.47
CA ALA A 277 14.03 30.64 -14.87
C ALA A 277 12.96 30.13 -15.84
N ALA A 278 12.44 28.92 -15.63
CA ALA A 278 11.37 28.34 -16.46
C ALA A 278 10.06 29.15 -16.36
N ALA A 279 9.69 29.60 -15.16
CA ALA A 279 8.53 30.47 -14.96
C ALA A 279 8.73 31.85 -15.62
N GLY A 280 9.95 32.39 -15.57
CA GLY A 280 10.32 33.64 -16.24
C GLY A 280 10.21 33.55 -17.76
N GLU A 281 10.69 32.47 -18.36
CA GLU A 281 10.51 32.21 -19.80
C GLU A 281 9.03 32.06 -20.17
N GLY A 282 8.26 31.27 -19.41
CA GLY A 282 6.82 31.13 -19.62
C GLY A 282 6.06 32.45 -19.53
N TYR A 283 6.40 33.29 -18.54
CA TYR A 283 5.82 34.63 -18.39
C TYR A 283 6.24 35.57 -19.52
N PHE A 284 7.48 35.49 -20.00
CA PHE A 284 7.96 36.27 -21.14
C PHE A 284 7.23 35.89 -22.44
N TYR A 285 7.02 34.59 -22.69
CA TYR A 285 6.22 34.11 -23.82
C TYR A 285 4.74 34.51 -23.71
N TRP A 286 4.17 34.49 -22.51
CA TRP A 286 2.79 34.92 -22.28
C TRP A 286 2.60 36.43 -22.45
N SER A 287 3.54 37.24 -21.98
CA SER A 287 3.47 38.71 -22.02
C SER A 287 3.85 39.33 -23.36
N HIS A 288 4.64 38.65 -24.19
CA HIS A 288 5.04 39.11 -25.53
C HIS A 288 4.44 38.31 -26.70
N GLY A 289 3.61 37.31 -26.42
CA GLY A 289 2.92 36.50 -27.43
C GLY A 289 1.71 37.21 -28.07
N GLU A 290 1.93 38.25 -28.87
CA GLU A 290 0.91 38.89 -29.74
C GLU A 290 0.49 38.02 -30.95
N PHE A 291 0.93 36.75 -31.03
CA PHE A 291 0.66 35.87 -32.16
C PHE A 291 0.11 34.52 -31.70
N TYR A 292 -1.16 34.45 -31.30
CA TYR A 292 -2.07 33.32 -31.56
C TYR A 292 -3.50 33.76 -31.20
N ARG A 293 -4.15 34.54 -32.07
CA ARG A 293 -5.61 34.50 -32.11
C ARG A 293 -5.98 33.09 -32.59
N PRO A 294 -6.75 32.30 -31.83
CA PRO A 294 -7.26 31.05 -32.35
C PRO A 294 -8.14 31.41 -33.53
N ARG A 295 -7.76 30.90 -34.71
CA ARG A 295 -8.60 30.90 -35.90
C ARG A 295 -9.90 30.19 -35.52
N GLU A 296 -11.02 30.89 -35.61
CA GLU A 296 -12.37 30.36 -35.41
C GLU A 296 -12.49 29.02 -36.15
N PHE A 297 -12.55 27.94 -35.37
CA PHE A 297 -12.74 26.59 -35.89
C PHE A 297 -14.25 26.38 -35.96
N ASP A 298 -14.78 26.56 -37.16
CA ASP A 298 -16.19 26.39 -37.49
C ASP A 298 -16.52 24.89 -37.42
N TRP A 299 -17.24 24.48 -36.37
CA TRP A 299 -17.67 23.10 -36.20
C TRP A 299 -18.79 22.80 -37.19
N PRO A 300 -18.63 21.80 -38.09
CA PRO A 300 -19.76 21.36 -38.90
C PRO A 300 -20.82 20.76 -37.97
N HIS A 301 -22.04 21.29 -38.06
CA HIS A 301 -23.24 20.73 -37.44
C HIS A 301 -23.38 19.25 -37.80
N LEU A 302 -23.06 18.37 -36.86
CA LEU A 302 -23.36 16.95 -36.95
C LEU A 302 -24.85 16.77 -36.65
N ASP A 303 -25.62 16.54 -37.72
CA ASP A 303 -26.99 16.05 -37.63
C ASP A 303 -27.01 14.73 -36.84
N ILE A 304 -27.53 14.79 -35.62
CA ILE A 304 -27.77 13.63 -34.76
C ILE A 304 -28.85 12.80 -35.44
N ALA A 305 -28.44 11.74 -36.13
CA ALA A 305 -29.33 10.72 -36.65
C ALA A 305 -30.09 10.07 -35.47
N LYS A 306 -31.41 10.26 -35.50
CA LYS A 306 -32.39 9.69 -34.58
C LYS A 306 -32.25 8.16 -34.51
N SER A 307 -31.86 7.67 -33.34
CA SER A 307 -31.67 6.24 -33.06
C SER A 307 -32.91 5.41 -33.40
N PRO A 308 -32.79 4.30 -34.16
CA PRO A 308 -33.90 3.41 -34.43
C PRO A 308 -34.30 2.60 -33.19
N ALA A 309 -35.59 2.29 -33.11
CA ALA A 309 -36.25 1.56 -32.03
C ALA A 309 -35.68 0.14 -31.83
N PRO A 310 -35.78 -0.42 -30.60
CA PRO A 310 -35.26 -1.75 -30.29
C PRO A 310 -36.05 -2.85 -31.02
N VAL A 311 -35.32 -3.66 -31.78
CA VAL A 311 -35.82 -4.88 -32.43
C VAL A 311 -36.02 -5.98 -31.38
N ALA A 312 -37.21 -6.57 -31.39
CA ALA A 312 -37.60 -7.65 -30.50
C ALA A 312 -36.72 -8.90 -30.69
N ALA A 313 -36.23 -9.46 -29.57
CA ALA A 313 -35.49 -10.71 -29.54
C ALA A 313 -36.42 -11.93 -29.74
N PRO A 314 -35.98 -12.99 -30.44
CA PRO A 314 -36.76 -14.21 -30.61
C PRO A 314 -36.80 -15.05 -29.34
N ALA A 315 -38.00 -15.48 -28.96
CA ALA A 315 -38.26 -16.43 -27.90
C ALA A 315 -37.71 -17.82 -28.27
N VAL A 316 -36.63 -18.25 -27.60
CA VAL A 316 -36.15 -19.64 -27.64
C VAL A 316 -36.78 -20.37 -26.45
N GLY A 317 -37.69 -21.29 -26.76
CA GLY A 317 -38.30 -22.19 -25.80
C GLY A 317 -37.28 -23.18 -25.23
N VAL A 318 -37.06 -23.11 -23.93
CA VAL A 318 -36.30 -24.11 -23.16
C VAL A 318 -37.29 -25.09 -22.55
N ALA A 319 -37.17 -26.35 -22.95
CA ALA A 319 -37.96 -27.48 -22.44
C ALA A 319 -37.67 -27.77 -20.96
N PRO A 320 -38.64 -28.28 -20.19
CA PRO A 320 -38.45 -28.61 -18.78
C PRO A 320 -37.64 -29.90 -18.61
N ASN A 321 -36.55 -29.80 -17.85
CA ASN A 321 -35.70 -30.91 -17.45
C ASN A 321 -36.39 -31.71 -16.33
N PRO A 322 -36.45 -33.06 -16.38
CA PRO A 322 -37.14 -33.87 -15.38
C PRO A 322 -36.36 -34.00 -14.07
N VAL A 323 -37.08 -33.80 -12.96
CA VAL A 323 -36.63 -33.94 -11.57
C VAL A 323 -36.24 -35.39 -11.25
N PRO A 324 -35.06 -35.65 -10.66
CA PRO A 324 -34.73 -36.97 -10.11
C PRO A 324 -35.55 -37.25 -8.85
N LYS A 325 -36.32 -38.34 -8.86
CA LYS A 325 -37.03 -38.87 -7.68
C LYS A 325 -36.00 -39.31 -6.64
N LEU A 326 -36.05 -38.70 -5.46
CA LEU A 326 -35.31 -39.12 -4.28
C LEU A 326 -36.15 -40.16 -3.52
N ASP A 327 -35.69 -41.41 -3.55
CA ASP A 327 -36.31 -42.52 -2.82
C ASP A 327 -36.22 -42.28 -1.31
N THR A 328 -37.39 -42.12 -0.69
CA THR A 328 -37.58 -42.10 0.76
C THR A 328 -37.45 -43.52 1.30
N ARG A 329 -36.22 -43.93 1.66
CA ARG A 329 -36.00 -45.17 2.39
C ARG A 329 -36.08 -44.90 3.90
N ARG A 330 -37.27 -45.20 4.42
CA ARG A 330 -37.62 -45.40 5.84
C ARG A 330 -36.51 -46.16 6.57
N ALA A 331 -35.73 -45.46 7.39
CA ALA A 331 -34.84 -46.06 8.37
C ALA A 331 -35.56 -46.11 9.72
N THR A 332 -35.50 -47.29 10.31
CA THR A 332 -36.13 -47.72 11.55
C THR A 332 -35.75 -46.83 12.73
N GLU A 333 -36.77 -46.34 13.42
CA GLU A 333 -36.71 -45.60 14.67
C GLU A 333 -36.23 -46.54 15.79
N THR A 334 -34.93 -46.46 16.11
CA THR A 334 -34.32 -47.15 17.25
C THR A 334 -34.44 -46.27 18.48
N VAL A 335 -35.15 -46.80 19.48
CA VAL A 335 -35.39 -46.27 20.82
C VAL A 335 -34.12 -45.67 21.46
N PRO A 336 -34.15 -44.44 22.01
CA PRO A 336 -32.99 -43.84 22.65
C PRO A 336 -32.72 -44.48 24.02
N ALA A 337 -31.61 -45.19 24.11
CA ALA A 337 -31.06 -45.67 25.37
C ALA A 337 -30.49 -44.49 26.19
N LYS A 338 -30.84 -44.49 27.49
CA LYS A 338 -30.41 -43.57 28.55
C LYS A 338 -28.91 -43.27 28.47
N PRO A 339 -28.48 -41.99 28.39
CA PRO A 339 -27.06 -41.63 28.29
C PRO A 339 -26.28 -42.12 29.52
N ALA A 340 -25.22 -42.89 29.28
CA ALA A 340 -24.23 -43.23 30.28
C ALA A 340 -23.50 -41.94 30.75
N PRO A 341 -23.11 -41.85 32.04
CA PRO A 341 -22.43 -40.68 32.57
C PRO A 341 -21.13 -40.40 31.79
N LEU A 342 -21.02 -39.17 31.29
CA LEU A 342 -19.84 -38.65 30.59
C LEU A 342 -18.60 -38.81 31.49
N PRO A 343 -17.49 -39.37 30.98
CA PRO A 343 -16.25 -39.44 31.74
C PRO A 343 -15.73 -38.03 32.06
N GLU A 344 -15.40 -37.81 33.34
CA GLU A 344 -14.75 -36.60 33.83
C GLU A 344 -13.53 -36.26 32.98
N SER A 345 -13.47 -35.01 32.52
CA SER A 345 -12.38 -34.47 31.73
C SER A 345 -11.12 -34.40 32.60
N THR A 346 -10.24 -35.38 32.46
CA THR A 346 -8.92 -35.38 33.09
C THR A 346 -8.19 -34.07 32.76
N PRO A 347 -7.65 -33.34 33.76
CA PRO A 347 -6.99 -32.05 33.53
C PRO A 347 -5.76 -32.26 32.63
N ALA A 348 -5.84 -31.74 31.41
CA ALA A 348 -4.78 -31.77 30.43
C ALA A 348 -3.53 -31.03 30.95
N SER A 349 -2.37 -31.63 30.71
CA SER A 349 -1.04 -31.23 31.16
C SER A 349 -0.72 -29.74 30.95
N ALA A 350 -0.49 -29.00 32.04
CA ALA A 350 -0.12 -27.57 32.05
C ALA A 350 1.18 -27.24 31.28
N THR A 351 2.04 -28.23 31.01
CA THR A 351 3.34 -28.05 30.33
C THR A 351 3.21 -27.54 28.89
N SER A 352 2.11 -27.85 28.21
CA SER A 352 1.93 -27.52 26.78
C SER A 352 1.73 -26.02 26.53
N SER A 353 1.16 -25.28 27.47
CA SER A 353 0.87 -23.85 27.29
C SER A 353 2.14 -22.98 27.32
N ALA A 354 3.08 -23.30 28.22
CA ALA A 354 4.35 -22.57 28.31
C ALA A 354 5.22 -22.78 27.07
N GLU A 355 5.27 -24.01 26.56
CA GLU A 355 5.96 -24.36 25.31
C GLU A 355 5.40 -23.55 24.13
N LEU A 356 4.07 -23.46 24.02
CA LEU A 356 3.40 -22.74 22.93
C LEU A 356 3.68 -21.23 22.99
N LYS A 357 3.68 -20.64 24.19
CA LYS A 357 4.03 -19.22 24.37
C LYS A 357 5.47 -18.93 23.96
N LEU A 358 6.42 -19.78 24.34
CA LEU A 358 7.81 -19.66 23.91
C LEU A 358 7.93 -19.78 22.38
N TRP A 359 7.22 -20.75 21.80
CA TRP A 359 7.19 -20.93 20.34
C TRP A 359 6.63 -19.69 19.62
N LEU A 360 5.55 -19.09 20.12
CA LEU A 360 4.97 -17.86 19.57
C LEU A 360 5.92 -16.66 19.69
N GLN A 361 6.69 -16.57 20.78
CA GLN A 361 7.72 -15.54 20.95
C GLN A 361 8.87 -15.71 19.94
N ASN A 362 9.28 -16.95 19.67
CA ASN A 362 10.29 -17.25 18.65
C ASN A 362 9.79 -16.89 17.25
N TRP A 363 8.53 -17.20 16.93
CA TRP A 363 7.90 -16.79 15.68
C TRP A 363 7.82 -15.26 15.56
N ALA A 364 7.39 -14.56 16.62
CA ALA A 364 7.38 -13.10 16.63
C ALA A 364 8.77 -12.50 16.41
N SER A 365 9.81 -13.14 16.96
CA SER A 365 11.20 -12.72 16.81
C SER A 365 11.74 -12.97 15.41
N SER A 366 11.40 -14.12 14.78
CA SER A 366 11.75 -14.38 13.38
C SER A 366 11.06 -13.39 12.44
N MET A 367 9.80 -13.03 12.74
CA MET A 367 9.09 -12.02 11.96
C MET A 367 9.88 -10.73 11.85
N ARG A 368 10.48 -10.21 12.94
CA ARG A 368 11.32 -8.99 13.02
C ARG A 368 12.56 -9.00 12.12
N THR A 369 13.04 -10.17 11.76
CA THR A 369 14.22 -10.31 10.88
C THR A 369 13.86 -10.01 9.43
N ARG A 370 14.86 -9.70 8.59
CA ARG A 370 14.70 -9.66 7.12
C ARG A 370 14.98 -11.03 6.46
N ASP A 371 14.93 -12.12 7.22
CA ASP A 371 15.16 -13.48 6.71
C ASP A 371 13.83 -14.17 6.43
N ALA A 372 13.46 -14.23 5.15
CA ALA A 372 12.22 -14.87 4.71
C ALA A 372 12.20 -16.38 4.98
N ASN A 373 13.36 -17.05 4.95
CA ASN A 373 13.46 -18.49 5.24
C ASN A 373 13.20 -18.76 6.72
N ALA A 374 13.80 -17.97 7.61
CA ALA A 374 13.57 -18.08 9.05
C ALA A 374 12.10 -17.83 9.40
N GLN A 375 11.44 -16.88 8.73
CA GLN A 375 10.00 -16.63 8.88
C GLN A 375 9.15 -17.81 8.36
N ALA A 376 9.46 -18.33 7.16
CA ALA A 376 8.73 -19.43 6.52
C ALA A 376 8.90 -20.78 7.25
N ALA A 377 9.96 -20.97 8.02
CA ALA A 377 10.24 -22.23 8.76
C ALA A 377 9.19 -22.57 9.83
N PHE A 378 8.40 -21.58 10.29
CA PHE A 378 7.30 -21.78 11.25
C PHE A 378 6.04 -22.36 10.60
N TYR A 379 5.97 -22.40 9.28
CA TYR A 379 4.81 -22.89 8.55
C TYR A 379 4.95 -24.37 8.16
N ALA A 380 3.83 -25.07 8.10
CA ALA A 380 3.77 -26.41 7.54
C ALA A 380 4.07 -26.39 6.02
N ASP A 381 4.42 -27.54 5.44
CA ASP A 381 4.71 -27.64 4.00
C ASP A 381 3.50 -27.23 3.14
N THR A 382 2.29 -27.54 3.62
CA THR A 382 1.01 -27.08 3.07
C THR A 382 0.14 -26.49 4.17
N LEU A 383 -0.51 -25.37 3.85
CA LEU A 383 -1.43 -24.66 4.73
C LEU A 383 -2.85 -24.79 4.20
N ASP A 384 -3.79 -25.08 5.11
CA ASP A 384 -5.22 -25.11 4.81
C ASP A 384 -5.69 -23.71 4.37
N ARG A 385 -5.19 -22.67 5.05
CA ARG A 385 -5.45 -21.27 4.73
C ARG A 385 -4.29 -20.37 5.12
N TYR A 386 -3.89 -19.49 4.20
CA TYR A 386 -2.93 -18.42 4.42
C TYR A 386 -3.57 -17.10 4.01
N LEU A 387 -3.89 -16.25 4.99
CA LEU A 387 -4.65 -15.02 4.81
C LEU A 387 -6.00 -15.34 4.13
N ASN A 388 -6.19 -14.82 2.90
CA ASN A 388 -7.38 -15.02 2.09
C ASN A 388 -7.25 -16.18 1.06
N GLN A 389 -6.13 -16.90 1.07
CA GLN A 389 -5.85 -18.01 0.14
C GLN A 389 -6.00 -19.37 0.84
N ARG A 390 -6.31 -20.42 0.08
CA ARG A 390 -6.44 -21.80 0.58
C ARG A 390 -5.42 -22.72 -0.09
N ASN A 391 -5.05 -23.81 0.58
CA ASN A 391 -4.12 -24.82 0.05
C ASN A 391 -2.79 -24.21 -0.43
N VAL A 392 -2.21 -23.35 0.38
CA VAL A 392 -0.98 -22.60 0.05
C VAL A 392 0.24 -23.42 0.46
N SER A 393 1.24 -23.53 -0.41
CA SER A 393 2.50 -24.21 -0.05
C SER A 393 3.44 -23.29 0.72
N ARG A 394 4.35 -23.86 1.50
CA ARG A 394 5.38 -23.10 2.23
C ARG A 394 6.24 -22.23 1.30
N GLU A 395 6.52 -22.68 0.08
CA GLU A 395 7.28 -21.93 -0.91
C GLU A 395 6.53 -20.67 -1.37
N ALA A 396 5.19 -20.72 -1.41
CA ALA A 396 4.39 -19.53 -1.69
C ALA A 396 4.44 -18.53 -0.53
N VAL A 397 4.39 -19.03 0.72
CA VAL A 397 4.61 -18.19 1.92
C VAL A 397 6.01 -17.57 1.91
N LEU A 398 7.04 -18.34 1.55
CA LEU A 398 8.41 -17.84 1.43
C LEU A 398 8.51 -16.66 0.44
N ARG A 399 7.97 -16.81 -0.78
CA ARG A 399 7.95 -15.74 -1.78
C ARG A 399 7.20 -14.49 -1.31
N ASP A 400 6.11 -14.67 -0.59
CA ASP A 400 5.33 -13.57 0.01
C ASP A 400 6.15 -12.83 1.10
N ARG A 401 6.87 -13.58 1.94
CA ARG A 401 7.80 -13.00 2.93
C ARG A 401 8.98 -12.28 2.26
N GLU A 402 9.55 -12.83 1.19
CA GLU A 402 10.60 -12.16 0.41
C GLU A 402 10.11 -10.86 -0.24
N ALA A 403 8.88 -10.85 -0.77
CA ALA A 403 8.27 -9.65 -1.32
C ALA A 403 8.04 -8.59 -0.22
N THR A 404 7.49 -9.00 0.92
CA THR A 404 7.28 -8.11 2.08
C THR A 404 8.60 -7.54 2.59
N ASN A 405 9.63 -8.38 2.77
CA ASN A 405 10.94 -7.94 3.26
C ASN A 405 11.60 -6.92 2.31
N ARG A 406 11.42 -7.08 0.98
CA ARG A 406 11.92 -6.12 -0.03
C ARG A 406 11.21 -4.77 0.01
N MET A 407 9.96 -4.73 0.44
CA MET A 407 9.19 -3.49 0.52
C MET A 407 9.48 -2.67 1.78
N ARG A 408 10.05 -3.29 2.82
CA ARG A 408 10.36 -2.61 4.10
C ARG A 408 11.48 -1.58 3.90
N LYS A 409 11.17 -0.32 4.15
CA LYS A 409 12.15 0.76 4.32
C LYS A 409 12.30 1.05 5.82
N GLY A 410 13.48 1.48 6.27
CA GLY A 410 13.66 1.89 7.67
C GLY A 410 13.57 0.76 8.71
N LEU A 411 13.20 1.14 9.94
CA LEU A 411 13.01 0.26 11.09
C LEU A 411 11.61 -0.31 11.05
N TRP A 412 11.52 -1.64 11.08
CA TRP A 412 10.24 -2.34 11.10
C TRP A 412 10.24 -3.33 12.26
N THR A 413 9.25 -3.20 13.14
CA THR A 413 9.12 -4.04 14.34
C THR A 413 7.76 -4.69 14.38
N VAL A 414 7.71 -5.94 14.83
CA VAL A 414 6.47 -6.68 15.07
C VAL A 414 6.40 -7.12 16.52
N LYS A 415 5.24 -6.91 17.14
CA LYS A 415 4.91 -7.43 18.46
C LYS A 415 3.62 -8.23 18.37
N MET A 416 3.56 -9.32 19.12
CA MET A 416 2.34 -10.12 19.25
C MET A 416 1.70 -9.76 20.59
N GLU A 417 0.50 -9.24 20.53
CA GLU A 417 -0.28 -8.77 21.67
C GLU A 417 -1.55 -9.62 21.83
N ASP A 418 -2.20 -9.54 22.98
CA ASP A 418 -3.49 -10.20 23.27
C ASP A 418 -3.53 -11.69 22.89
N ILE A 419 -2.47 -12.42 23.21
CA ILE A 419 -2.36 -13.85 22.89
C ILE A 419 -3.35 -14.64 23.75
N VAL A 420 -4.36 -15.21 23.10
CA VAL A 420 -5.39 -16.09 23.69
C VAL A 420 -5.32 -17.46 23.02
N ILE A 421 -5.06 -18.51 23.80
CA ILE A 421 -5.09 -19.90 23.33
C ILE A 421 -6.51 -20.43 23.59
N GLU A 422 -7.34 -20.54 22.56
CA GLU A 422 -8.77 -20.91 22.69
C GLU A 422 -8.95 -22.41 22.91
N ARG A 423 -8.17 -23.21 22.19
CA ARG A 423 -8.19 -24.67 22.27
C ARG A 423 -6.78 -25.19 22.20
N GLN A 424 -6.46 -26.15 23.05
CA GLN A 424 -5.15 -26.79 23.06
C GLN A 424 -5.30 -28.28 23.33
N THR A 425 -4.65 -29.08 22.48
CA THR A 425 -4.41 -30.52 22.68
C THR A 425 -2.90 -30.76 22.58
N ASP A 426 -2.47 -32.01 22.73
CA ASP A 426 -1.04 -32.36 22.60
C ASP A 426 -0.49 -32.17 21.17
N SER A 427 -1.37 -32.07 20.16
CA SER A 427 -1.00 -32.02 18.75
C SER A 427 -1.61 -30.87 17.95
N GLU A 428 -2.56 -30.12 18.51
CA GLU A 428 -3.26 -29.03 17.82
C GLU A 428 -3.54 -27.87 18.79
N ALA A 429 -3.43 -26.64 18.31
CA ALA A 429 -3.81 -25.46 19.08
C ALA A 429 -4.44 -24.39 18.20
N ASP A 430 -5.49 -23.74 18.71
CA ASP A 430 -6.09 -22.55 18.10
C ASP A 430 -5.68 -21.33 18.93
N VAL A 431 -5.04 -20.37 18.27
CA VAL A 431 -4.50 -19.16 18.90
C VAL A 431 -5.11 -17.93 18.25
N ARG A 432 -5.51 -16.97 19.07
CA ARG A 432 -5.83 -15.61 18.64
C ARG A 432 -4.80 -14.67 19.22
N LEU A 433 -4.40 -13.69 18.43
CA LEU A 433 -3.45 -12.66 18.81
C LEU A 433 -3.67 -11.42 17.96
N VAL A 434 -3.06 -10.31 18.35
CA VAL A 434 -2.98 -9.09 17.54
C VAL A 434 -1.54 -8.90 17.11
N LYS A 435 -1.30 -8.83 15.81
CA LYS A 435 -0.01 -8.41 15.27
C LYS A 435 0.04 -6.90 15.29
N HIS A 436 0.93 -6.35 16.10
CA HIS A 436 1.21 -4.93 16.17
C HIS A 436 2.47 -4.66 15.34
N PHE A 437 2.30 -4.00 14.19
CA PHE A 437 3.39 -3.56 13.32
C PHE A 437 3.71 -2.10 13.61
N MET A 438 5.00 -1.79 13.74
CA MET A 438 5.52 -0.43 13.84
C MET A 438 6.50 -0.24 12.68
N ASP A 439 6.22 0.72 11.81
CA ASP A 439 7.02 1.04 10.62
C ASP A 439 7.50 2.50 10.71
N GLU A 440 8.82 2.69 10.81
CA GLU A 440 9.44 4.01 10.81
C GLU A 440 9.88 4.35 9.39
N GLN A 441 9.13 5.25 8.74
CA GLN A 441 9.47 5.72 7.40
C GLN A 441 10.58 6.78 7.43
N GLU A 442 11.19 7.07 6.28
CA GLU A 442 12.26 8.08 6.13
C GLU A 442 11.88 9.47 6.67
N THR A 443 10.58 9.77 6.78
CA THR A 443 10.02 11.01 7.32
C THR A 443 10.02 11.08 8.85
N SER A 444 10.57 10.09 9.55
CA SER A 444 10.59 9.99 11.04
C SER A 444 9.22 9.85 11.70
N GLU A 445 8.17 9.56 10.93
CA GLU A 445 6.85 9.22 11.48
C GLU A 445 6.76 7.70 11.67
N ILE A 446 6.38 7.28 12.87
CA ILE A 446 6.14 5.88 13.21
C ILE A 446 4.69 5.57 12.89
N LEU A 447 4.46 4.73 11.89
CA LEU A 447 3.14 4.21 11.57
C LEU A 447 2.90 2.92 12.37
N GLU A 448 1.85 2.92 13.19
CA GLU A 448 1.41 1.75 13.93
C GLU A 448 0.19 1.12 13.25
N SER A 449 0.19 -0.21 13.11
CA SER A 449 -0.99 -0.95 12.64
C SER A 449 -1.22 -2.21 13.45
N PHE A 450 -2.50 -2.51 13.70
CA PHE A 450 -2.95 -3.61 14.53
C PHE A 450 -3.80 -4.56 13.70
N VAL A 451 -3.33 -5.79 13.54
CA VAL A 451 -3.99 -6.81 12.72
C VAL A 451 -4.38 -7.98 13.63
N PRO A 452 -5.67 -8.10 14.00
CA PRO A 452 -6.15 -9.29 14.70
C PRO A 452 -5.96 -10.52 13.80
N THR A 453 -5.31 -11.55 14.32
CA THR A 453 -4.99 -12.77 13.58
C THR A 453 -5.41 -14.00 14.38
N ARG A 454 -5.94 -14.98 13.66
CA ARG A 454 -6.17 -16.34 14.16
C ARG A 454 -5.16 -17.29 13.52
N LEU A 455 -4.52 -18.10 14.34
CA LEU A 455 -3.62 -19.17 13.93
C LEU A 455 -4.23 -20.52 14.33
N THR A 456 -4.11 -21.50 13.44
CA THR A 456 -4.25 -22.92 13.79
C THR A 456 -2.88 -23.56 13.65
N LEU A 457 -2.44 -24.17 14.74
CA LEU A 457 -1.13 -24.78 14.90
C LEU A 457 -1.30 -26.29 14.99
N ARG A 458 -0.39 -27.05 14.37
CA ARG A 458 -0.31 -28.50 14.53
C ARG A 458 1.11 -28.92 14.84
N ARG A 459 1.23 -29.97 15.65
CA ARG A 459 2.52 -30.60 15.95
C ARG A 459 2.84 -31.60 14.84
N LEU A 460 3.76 -31.24 13.96
CA LEU A 460 4.22 -32.06 12.83
C LEU A 460 5.68 -32.42 13.08
N ASN A 461 6.01 -33.71 13.02
CA ASN A 461 7.36 -34.22 13.31
C ASN A 461 7.92 -33.76 14.68
N GLY A 462 7.04 -33.61 15.68
CA GLY A 462 7.42 -33.16 17.03
C GLY A 462 7.50 -31.63 17.20
N GLU A 463 7.44 -30.85 16.13
CA GLU A 463 7.50 -29.39 16.16
C GLU A 463 6.14 -28.74 15.90
N TRP A 464 5.85 -27.63 16.58
CA TRP A 464 4.69 -26.80 16.24
C TRP A 464 4.90 -26.09 14.90
N LYS A 465 3.91 -26.19 14.01
CA LYS A 465 3.86 -25.51 12.72
C LYS A 465 2.50 -24.83 12.53
N ILE A 466 2.51 -23.69 11.82
CA ILE A 466 1.29 -22.99 11.39
C ILE A 466 0.70 -23.76 10.21
N THR A 467 -0.50 -24.30 10.38
CA THR A 467 -1.28 -24.92 9.29
C THR A 467 -2.39 -24.00 8.79
N SER A 468 -2.79 -23.00 9.58
CA SER A 468 -3.62 -21.90 9.09
C SER A 468 -3.25 -20.58 9.74
N GLU A 469 -3.23 -19.52 8.94
CA GLU A 469 -3.14 -18.13 9.38
C GLU A 469 -4.25 -17.33 8.69
N GLN A 470 -5.03 -16.59 9.47
CA GLN A 470 -6.11 -15.76 8.96
C GLN A 470 -6.16 -14.43 9.70
N ASP A 471 -6.08 -13.34 8.95
CA ASP A 471 -6.39 -12.03 9.48
C ASP A 471 -7.91 -11.92 9.65
N GLN A 472 -8.31 -11.52 10.85
CA GLN A 472 -9.69 -11.25 11.16
C GLN A 472 -9.97 -9.80 10.75
N PRO A 473 -11.16 -9.50 10.19
CA PRO A 473 -11.57 -8.12 10.05
C PRO A 473 -11.44 -7.47 11.42
N SER A 474 -10.88 -6.27 11.48
CA SER A 474 -10.84 -5.48 12.71
C SER A 474 -12.28 -5.31 13.17
N LEU A 475 -12.75 -6.19 14.05
CA LEU A 475 -14.02 -6.08 14.73
C LEU A 475 -13.90 -4.81 15.53
N GLN A 476 -14.32 -3.66 14.97
CA GLN A 476 -14.13 -2.30 15.50
C GLN A 476 -13.75 -2.37 16.97
N VAL A 477 -12.45 -2.53 17.22
CA VAL A 477 -11.98 -2.72 18.59
C VAL A 477 -12.09 -1.31 19.10
N THR A 478 -13.24 -0.99 19.68
CA THR A 478 -13.36 0.19 20.52
C THR A 478 -12.18 0.06 21.47
N PRO A 479 -11.19 0.98 21.40
CA PRO A 479 -9.95 0.83 22.14
C PRO A 479 -10.35 0.51 23.56
N TRP A 480 -10.04 -0.71 24.01
CA TRP A 480 -10.47 -1.18 25.31
C TRP A 480 -9.93 -0.17 26.30
N LYS A 481 -10.83 0.54 26.98
CA LYS A 481 -10.45 1.46 28.05
C LYS A 481 -9.59 0.65 29.00
N ASN A 482 -8.29 0.91 28.99
CA ASN A 482 -7.39 0.45 30.04
C ASN A 482 -8.04 0.91 31.35
N LYS A 483 -8.60 -0.05 32.09
CA LYS A 483 -8.98 0.18 33.48
C LYS A 483 -7.66 0.31 34.22
N GLY A 484 -7.21 1.56 34.35
CA GLY A 484 -6.21 1.94 35.35
C GLY A 484 -6.78 1.75 36.76
#